data_AF-A0A446CBX9-F1
#
_entry.id   AF-A0A446CBX9-F1
#
_cell.length_a   1.000
_cell.length_b   1.000
_cell.length_c   1.000
_cell.angle_alpha   90.00
_cell.angle_beta   90.00
_cell.angle_gamma   90.00
#
_symmetry.space_group_name_H-M   'P 1'
#
loop_
_entity.id
_entity.type
_entity.pdbx_description
1 polymer ?
#
loop_
_entity_poly.entity_id
_entity_poly.type
_entity_poly.pdbx_seq_one_letter_code
_entity_poly.pdbx_strand_id
1 'polypeptide(L)'
;MKLFHTSPNEISTITSAGRFGSFLFFSARIYTVTAGEAVVYSLEIDDDSIVEAGRLFYHEDAARLQPLVDELAARLGIDEDDAEALIGESKSVFDLDGVEGDLGEMSWDVQTITARAAGILGFRGVAVSDESGTSYLIDMAGREGELERV
;
A
#
# COMPACT_ATOMS: atom_id res chain seq x y z
N MET A 1 12.35 -8.92 8.27
CA MET A 1 13.17 -8.41 7.16
C MET A 1 13.60 -6.95 7.36
N LYS A 2 14.62 -6.53 6.58
CA LYS A 2 15.04 -5.12 6.45
C LYS A 2 14.46 -4.49 5.18
N LEU A 3 13.85 -3.32 5.32
CA LEU A 3 13.22 -2.55 4.26
C LEU A 3 13.79 -1.13 4.20
N PHE A 4 13.66 -0.48 3.05
CA PHE A 4 14.15 0.88 2.80
C PHE A 4 13.03 1.78 2.32
N HIS A 5 13.00 3.02 2.80
CA HIS A 5 12.12 4.09 2.34
C HIS A 5 12.97 5.29 1.95
N THR A 6 12.57 6.00 0.90
CA THR A 6 13.20 7.28 0.53
C THR A 6 12.22 8.42 0.57
N SER A 7 12.62 9.49 1.25
CA SER A 7 11.84 10.71 1.38
C SER A 7 12.63 11.92 0.82
N PRO A 8 11.96 12.87 0.15
CA PRO A 8 12.62 14.12 -0.27
C PRO A 8 13.04 15.00 0.91
N ASN A 9 12.44 14.81 2.09
CA ASN A 9 12.72 15.59 3.29
C ASN A 9 12.90 14.67 4.51
N GLU A 10 13.57 15.16 5.55
CA GLU A 10 13.67 14.42 6.81
C GLU A 10 12.28 14.20 7.43
N ILE A 11 11.99 12.95 7.80
CA ILE A 11 10.75 12.55 8.46
C ILE A 11 10.89 12.84 9.95
N SER A 12 10.13 13.82 10.44
CA SER A 12 10.01 14.12 11.86
C SER A 12 8.70 13.62 12.47
N THR A 13 7.64 13.49 11.67
CA THR A 13 6.32 13.02 12.09
C THR A 13 5.58 12.41 10.91
N ILE A 14 4.91 11.30 11.13
CA ILE A 14 4.02 10.66 10.16
C ILE A 14 2.62 11.23 10.36
N THR A 15 2.04 11.69 9.25
CA THR A 15 0.72 12.31 9.25
C THR A 15 -0.18 11.54 8.30
N SER A 16 -1.50 11.64 8.50
CA SER A 16 -2.49 11.06 7.59
C SER A 16 -2.81 11.98 6.39
N ALA A 17 -2.05 13.06 6.18
CA ALA A 17 -2.36 14.09 5.19
C ALA A 17 -1.88 13.75 3.76
N GLY A 18 -1.02 12.73 3.63
CA GLY A 18 -0.50 12.27 2.35
C GLY A 18 -1.46 11.32 1.61
N ARG A 19 -1.15 11.04 0.34
CA ARG A 19 -1.90 10.12 -0.53
C ARG A 19 -2.19 8.77 0.13
N PHE A 20 -1.19 8.22 0.81
CA PHE A 20 -1.23 6.91 1.46
C PHE A 20 -1.57 7.01 2.96
N GLY A 21 -2.04 8.16 3.44
CA GLY A 21 -2.30 8.38 4.87
C GLY A 21 -1.03 8.18 5.70
N SER A 22 -1.11 7.33 6.73
CA SER A 22 0.02 6.99 7.60
C SER A 22 0.94 5.90 7.05
N PHE A 23 0.61 5.33 5.89
CA PHE A 23 1.43 4.31 5.26
C PHE A 23 2.60 4.94 4.50
N LEU A 24 3.78 4.35 4.66
CA LEU A 24 4.93 4.64 3.83
C LEU A 24 5.22 3.47 2.89
N PHE A 25 5.72 3.81 1.72
CA PHE A 25 6.18 2.84 0.73
C PHE A 25 7.61 2.41 1.04
N PHE A 26 7.87 1.12 0.98
CA PHE A 26 9.18 0.54 1.22
C PHE A 26 9.55 -0.47 0.14
N SER A 27 10.85 -0.72 -0.02
CA SER A 27 11.38 -1.78 -0.87
C SER A 27 12.50 -2.54 -0.15
N ALA A 28 12.77 -3.77 -0.59
CA ALA A 28 13.91 -4.56 -0.12
C ALA A 28 15.27 -3.99 -0.57
N ARG A 29 15.28 -3.02 -1.49
CA ARG A 29 16.47 -2.31 -1.96
C ARG A 29 16.27 -0.81 -1.87
N ILE A 30 17.35 -0.06 -1.71
CA ILE A 30 17.30 1.40 -1.81
C ILE A 30 16.88 1.76 -3.25
N TYR A 31 15.83 2.57 -3.35
CA TYR A 31 15.29 3.10 -4.60
C TYR A 31 15.32 4.62 -4.54
N THR A 32 15.23 5.30 -5.68
CA THR A 32 15.14 6.76 -5.72
C THR A 32 14.07 7.16 -6.71
N VAL A 33 12.98 7.71 -6.19
CA VAL A 33 11.82 8.17 -6.98
C VAL A 33 11.89 9.67 -7.31
N THR A 34 12.77 10.43 -6.66
CA THR A 34 12.90 11.88 -6.85
C THR A 34 14.13 12.24 -7.68
N ALA A 35 13.98 13.24 -8.55
CA ALA A 35 15.12 13.90 -9.17
C ALA A 35 15.81 14.81 -8.13
N GLY A 36 16.83 14.30 -7.43
CA GLY A 36 17.58 15.07 -6.43
C GLY A 36 18.11 14.21 -5.28
N GLU A 37 18.64 14.88 -4.26
CA GLU A 37 19.01 14.23 -3.00
C GLU A 37 17.77 13.70 -2.27
N ALA A 38 17.85 12.48 -1.78
CA ALA A 38 16.81 11.85 -0.98
C ALA A 38 17.40 11.42 0.37
N VAL A 39 16.60 11.53 1.43
CA VAL A 39 16.92 10.94 2.72
C VAL A 39 16.48 9.49 2.70
N VAL A 40 17.43 8.59 2.97
CA VAL A 40 17.18 7.14 3.00
C VAL A 40 16.98 6.70 4.44
N TYR A 41 15.90 5.97 4.67
CA TYR A 41 15.59 5.32 5.92
C TYR A 41 15.57 3.81 5.74
N SER A 42 15.88 3.09 6.80
CA SER A 42 15.67 1.66 6.92
C SER A 42 14.75 1.31 8.07
N LEU A 43 14.02 0.21 7.93
CA LEU A 43 13.11 -0.35 8.91
C LEU A 43 13.39 -1.85 9.03
N GLU A 44 13.56 -2.32 10.27
CA GLU A 44 13.49 -3.75 10.58
C GLU A 44 12.05 -4.08 11.02
N ILE A 45 11.41 -5.04 10.34
CA ILE A 45 10.02 -5.43 10.58
C ILE A 45 9.89 -6.95 10.48
N ASP A 46 9.01 -7.57 11.26
CA ASP A 46 8.76 -9.01 11.14
C ASP A 46 7.96 -9.31 9.87
N ASP A 47 8.32 -10.39 9.18
CA ASP A 47 7.66 -10.82 7.94
C ASP A 47 6.21 -11.21 8.24
N ASP A 48 5.94 -11.80 9.42
CA ASP A 48 4.60 -12.15 9.89
C ASP A 48 3.71 -10.93 10.16
N SER A 49 4.28 -9.72 10.22
CA SER A 49 3.53 -8.47 10.34
C SER A 49 3.01 -7.95 8.99
N ILE A 50 3.36 -8.60 7.88
CA ILE A 50 3.06 -8.17 6.52
C ILE A 50 2.25 -9.27 5.84
N VAL A 51 1.13 -8.90 5.22
CA VAL A 51 0.32 -9.81 4.41
C VAL A 51 0.56 -9.56 2.92
N GLU A 52 0.54 -10.60 2.09
CA GLU A 52 0.50 -10.43 0.63
C GLU A 52 -0.90 -9.95 0.20
N ALA A 53 -1.00 -8.99 -0.72
CA ALA A 53 -2.31 -8.49 -1.17
C ALA A 53 -3.24 -9.62 -1.65
N GLY A 54 -2.71 -10.59 -2.41
CA GLY A 54 -3.44 -11.78 -2.87
C GLY A 54 -3.90 -12.74 -1.76
N ARG A 55 -3.58 -12.48 -0.50
CA ARG A 55 -4.01 -13.26 0.68
C ARG A 55 -5.10 -12.58 1.50
N LEU A 56 -5.39 -11.30 1.25
CA LEU A 56 -6.34 -10.51 2.05
C LEU A 56 -7.73 -11.17 2.16
N PHE A 57 -8.30 -11.60 1.04
CA PHE A 57 -9.64 -12.19 0.99
C PHE A 57 -9.69 -13.67 1.40
N TYR A 58 -8.54 -14.30 1.65
CA TYR A 58 -8.45 -15.66 2.22
C TYR A 58 -8.31 -15.66 3.74
N HIS A 59 -8.24 -14.48 4.36
CA HIS A 59 -8.15 -14.33 5.81
C HIS A 59 -9.50 -14.65 6.49
N GLU A 60 -9.47 -15.18 7.71
CA GLU A 60 -10.70 -15.55 8.45
C GLU A 60 -11.64 -14.35 8.68
N ASP A 61 -11.05 -13.17 8.79
CA ASP A 61 -11.73 -11.88 8.99
C ASP A 61 -12.06 -11.13 7.68
N ALA A 62 -11.91 -11.76 6.50
CA ALA A 62 -12.09 -11.11 5.20
C ALA A 62 -13.45 -10.42 5.02
N ALA A 63 -14.51 -10.89 5.69
CA ALA A 63 -15.83 -10.24 5.67
C ALA A 63 -15.80 -8.79 6.18
N ARG A 64 -14.79 -8.40 6.98
CA ARG A 64 -14.59 -7.02 7.46
C ARG A 64 -14.10 -6.07 6.36
N LEU A 65 -13.71 -6.60 5.20
CA LEU A 65 -13.22 -5.83 4.06
C LEU A 65 -14.35 -5.33 3.14
N GLN A 66 -15.58 -5.84 3.28
CA GLN A 66 -16.71 -5.45 2.41
C GLN A 66 -16.89 -3.92 2.28
N PRO A 67 -16.78 -3.11 3.35
CA PRO A 67 -16.91 -1.66 3.21
C PRO A 67 -15.86 -1.02 2.29
N LEU A 68 -14.66 -1.62 2.18
CA LEU A 68 -13.62 -1.17 1.26
C LEU A 68 -13.91 -1.59 -0.19
N VAL A 69 -14.48 -2.78 -0.38
CA VAL A 69 -14.96 -3.26 -1.69
C VAL A 69 -16.06 -2.33 -2.19
N ASP A 70 -17.06 -2.04 -1.36
CA ASP A 70 -18.17 -1.13 -1.69
C ASP A 70 -17.65 0.29 -2.01
N GLU A 71 -16.69 0.79 -1.22
CA GLU A 71 -16.06 2.10 -1.43
C GLU A 71 -15.37 2.18 -2.80
N LEU A 72 -14.56 1.17 -3.14
CA LEU A 72 -13.82 1.14 -4.40
C LEU A 72 -14.74 0.93 -5.61
N ALA A 73 -15.70 0.01 -5.50
CA ALA A 73 -16.70 -0.25 -6.53
C ALA A 73 -17.48 1.03 -6.89
N ALA A 74 -17.98 1.75 -5.88
CA ALA A 74 -18.68 3.01 -6.07
C ALA A 74 -17.78 4.11 -6.65
N ARG A 75 -16.50 4.15 -6.24
CA ARG A 75 -15.53 5.15 -6.71
C ARG A 75 -15.15 4.97 -8.18
N LEU A 76 -14.96 3.72 -8.62
CA LEU A 76 -14.55 3.41 -9.98
C LEU A 76 -15.72 3.11 -10.93
N GLY A 77 -16.94 2.95 -10.40
CA GLY A 77 -18.11 2.58 -11.19
C GLY A 77 -18.05 1.14 -11.71
N ILE A 78 -17.42 0.23 -10.95
CA ILE A 78 -17.25 -1.19 -11.27
C ILE A 78 -18.09 -2.05 -10.33
N ASP A 79 -18.17 -3.35 -10.60
CA ASP A 79 -18.83 -4.30 -9.69
C ASP A 79 -17.93 -4.70 -8.51
N GLU A 80 -18.53 -5.35 -7.52
CA GLU A 80 -17.84 -5.79 -6.29
C GLU A 80 -16.76 -6.83 -6.59
N ASP A 81 -16.97 -7.70 -7.58
CA ASP A 81 -16.02 -8.74 -7.96
C ASP A 81 -14.72 -8.12 -8.53
N ASP A 82 -14.86 -7.09 -9.37
CA ASP A 82 -13.72 -6.34 -9.90
C ASP A 82 -13.02 -5.53 -8.80
N ALA A 83 -13.79 -4.90 -7.90
CA ALA A 83 -13.21 -4.16 -6.78
C ALA A 83 -12.43 -5.08 -5.81
N GLU A 84 -12.97 -6.24 -5.46
CA GLU A 84 -12.28 -7.27 -4.69
C GLU A 84 -11.01 -7.73 -5.42
N ALA A 85 -11.11 -8.02 -6.71
CA ALA A 85 -10.00 -8.48 -7.52
C ALA A 85 -8.86 -7.46 -7.61
N LEU A 86 -9.18 -6.16 -7.68
CA LEU A 86 -8.21 -5.06 -7.62
C LEU A 86 -7.54 -4.97 -6.25
N ILE A 87 -8.30 -4.99 -5.16
CA ILE A 87 -7.74 -4.90 -3.80
C ILE A 87 -6.80 -6.09 -3.53
N GLY A 88 -7.16 -7.28 -4.01
CA GLY A 88 -6.37 -8.49 -3.91
C GLY A 88 -5.26 -8.64 -4.96
N GLU A 89 -5.01 -7.63 -5.80
CA GLU A 89 -4.02 -7.64 -6.89
C GLU A 89 -4.14 -8.82 -7.90
N SER A 90 -5.31 -9.46 -7.96
CA SER A 90 -5.60 -10.48 -8.97
C SER A 90 -5.97 -9.87 -10.33
N LYS A 91 -6.32 -8.59 -10.34
CA LYS A 91 -6.51 -7.72 -11.52
C LYS A 91 -5.79 -6.40 -11.32
N SER A 92 -5.44 -5.75 -12.43
CA SER A 92 -4.96 -4.37 -12.43
C SER A 92 -6.01 -3.40 -12.97
N VAL A 93 -5.95 -2.14 -12.56
CA VAL A 93 -6.80 -1.07 -13.14
C VAL A 93 -6.58 -0.90 -14.64
N PHE A 94 -5.41 -1.30 -15.14
CA PHE A 94 -5.07 -1.30 -16.57
C PHE A 94 -5.75 -2.42 -17.35
N ASP A 95 -6.29 -3.44 -16.67
CA ASP A 95 -7.01 -4.56 -17.29
C ASP A 95 -8.52 -4.32 -17.37
N LEU A 96 -9.02 -3.22 -16.78
CA LEU A 96 -10.45 -2.93 -16.74
C LEU A 96 -10.92 -2.20 -18.00
N ASP A 97 -11.99 -2.73 -18.60
CA ASP A 97 -12.66 -2.08 -19.71
C ASP A 97 -13.61 -0.99 -19.20
N GLY A 98 -13.63 0.15 -19.90
CA GLY A 98 -14.63 1.21 -19.67
C GLY A 98 -14.38 2.11 -18.46
N VAL A 99 -13.26 1.95 -17.76
CA VAL A 99 -12.83 2.88 -16.71
C VAL A 99 -12.20 4.12 -17.36
N GLU A 100 -12.82 5.29 -17.17
CA GLU A 100 -12.31 6.57 -17.66
C GLU A 100 -11.49 7.29 -16.57
N GLY A 101 -10.32 7.81 -16.92
CA GLY A 101 -9.51 8.63 -16.02
C GLY A 101 -8.01 8.39 -16.11
N ASP A 102 -7.28 8.87 -15.11
CA ASP A 102 -5.86 8.59 -14.94
C ASP A 102 -5.68 7.25 -14.20
N LEU A 103 -5.37 6.21 -14.96
CA LEU A 103 -5.16 4.86 -14.45
C LEU A 103 -3.99 4.79 -13.44
N GLY A 104 -3.02 5.69 -13.54
CA GLY A 104 -1.92 5.77 -12.57
C GLY A 104 -2.43 6.25 -11.20
N GLU A 105 -3.23 7.32 -11.18
CA GLU A 105 -3.87 7.80 -9.94
C GLU A 105 -4.82 6.77 -9.35
N MET A 106 -5.57 6.06 -10.19
CA MET A 106 -6.45 4.98 -9.76
C MET A 106 -5.66 3.80 -9.16
N SER A 107 -4.53 3.43 -9.75
CA SER A 107 -3.64 2.40 -9.19
C SER A 107 -3.17 2.77 -7.78
N TRP A 108 -2.82 4.04 -7.54
CA TRP A 108 -2.46 4.53 -6.21
C TRP A 108 -3.63 4.54 -5.21
N ASP A 109 -4.85 4.81 -5.68
CA ASP A 109 -6.07 4.66 -4.87
C ASP A 109 -6.24 3.21 -4.43
N VAL A 110 -6.15 2.26 -5.36
CA VAL A 110 -6.27 0.83 -5.07
C VAL A 110 -5.22 0.41 -4.04
N GLN A 111 -3.95 0.75 -4.24
CA GLN A 111 -2.88 0.44 -3.30
C GLN A 111 -3.15 0.99 -1.88
N THR A 112 -3.71 2.20 -1.78
CA THR A 112 -4.08 2.79 -0.49
C THR A 112 -5.20 2.00 0.20
N ILE A 113 -6.19 1.55 -0.57
CA ILE A 113 -7.28 0.70 -0.04
C ILE A 113 -6.76 -0.68 0.35
N THR A 114 -5.87 -1.28 -0.45
CA THR A 114 -5.20 -2.55 -0.14
C THR A 114 -4.40 -2.45 1.17
N ALA A 115 -3.70 -1.35 1.42
CA ALA A 115 -3.01 -1.12 2.70
C ALA A 115 -3.98 -0.97 3.88
N ARG A 116 -5.10 -0.26 3.69
CA ARG A 116 -6.18 -0.17 4.69
C ARG A 116 -6.79 -1.53 4.99
N ALA A 117 -6.96 -2.40 3.98
CA ALA A 117 -7.47 -3.75 4.15
C ALA A 117 -6.56 -4.56 5.09
N ALA A 118 -5.24 -4.53 4.87
CA ALA A 118 -4.28 -5.17 5.76
C ALA A 118 -4.39 -4.65 7.20
N GLY A 119 -4.51 -3.33 7.39
CA GLY A 119 -4.72 -2.72 8.70
C GLY A 119 -6.02 -3.17 9.38
N ILE A 120 -7.13 -3.31 8.65
CA ILE A 120 -8.40 -3.84 9.18
C ILE A 120 -8.21 -5.28 9.69
N LEU A 121 -7.48 -6.11 8.96
CA LEU A 121 -7.19 -7.49 9.33
C LEU A 121 -6.13 -7.63 10.45
N GLY A 122 -5.53 -6.52 10.88
CA GLY A 122 -4.58 -6.49 12.00
C GLY A 122 -3.11 -6.63 11.59
N PHE A 123 -2.81 -6.59 10.29
CA PHE A 123 -1.43 -6.55 9.81
C PHE A 123 -0.86 -5.13 9.89
N ARG A 124 0.46 -5.05 10.04
CA ARG A 124 1.19 -3.78 10.05
C ARG A 124 1.39 -3.22 8.64
N GLY A 125 1.36 -4.08 7.63
CA GLY A 125 1.49 -3.65 6.25
C GLY A 125 1.09 -4.72 5.26
N VAL A 126 1.19 -4.35 3.99
CA VAL A 126 0.88 -5.22 2.86
C VAL A 126 2.03 -5.22 1.87
N ALA A 127 2.35 -6.39 1.35
CA ALA A 127 3.21 -6.55 0.19
C ALA A 127 2.35 -6.45 -1.08
N VAL A 128 2.72 -5.52 -1.95
CA VAL A 128 2.10 -5.22 -3.25
C VAL A 128 3.11 -5.44 -4.36
N SER A 129 2.63 -5.78 -5.56
CA SER A 129 3.47 -6.05 -6.72
C SER A 129 3.49 -4.84 -7.66
N ASP A 130 4.69 -4.39 -8.02
CA ASP A 130 4.89 -3.35 -9.03
C ASP A 130 5.90 -3.79 -10.12
N GLU A 131 6.10 -2.92 -11.12
CA GLU A 131 7.00 -3.16 -12.25
C GLU A 131 8.47 -3.39 -11.86
N SER A 132 8.86 -2.94 -10.67
CA SER A 132 10.22 -3.05 -10.11
C SER A 132 10.36 -4.22 -9.12
N GLY A 133 9.28 -4.92 -8.80
CA GLY A 133 9.24 -6.08 -7.92
C GLY A 133 8.23 -5.93 -6.78
N THR A 134 8.56 -6.49 -5.62
CA THR A 134 7.71 -6.37 -4.42
C THR A 134 7.99 -5.07 -3.70
N SER A 135 6.92 -4.36 -3.42
CA SER A 135 6.91 -3.16 -2.60
C SER A 135 6.02 -3.35 -1.39
N TYR A 136 6.25 -2.57 -0.35
CA TYR A 136 5.63 -2.78 0.95
C TYR A 136 5.01 -1.48 1.43
N LEU A 137 3.71 -1.48 1.69
CA LEU A 137 3.00 -0.37 2.31
C LEU A 137 2.88 -0.67 3.81
N ILE A 138 3.64 0.05 4.63
CA ILE A 138 3.74 -0.19 6.07
C ILE A 138 3.13 0.99 6.83
N ASP A 139 2.22 0.71 7.76
CA ASP A 139 1.67 1.74 8.65
C ASP A 139 2.74 2.21 9.64
N MET A 140 3.00 3.52 9.60
CA MET A 140 4.02 4.17 10.42
C MET A 140 3.43 5.20 11.39
N ALA A 141 2.10 5.24 11.57
CA ALA A 141 1.45 6.12 12.55
C ALA A 141 2.04 5.93 13.96
N GLY A 142 2.72 6.96 14.49
CA GLY A 142 3.34 6.93 15.82
C GLY A 142 4.56 6.00 15.93
N ARG A 143 5.14 5.58 14.81
CA ARG A 143 6.29 4.65 14.74
C ARG A 143 7.52 5.27 14.11
N GLU A 144 7.60 6.59 14.07
CA GLU A 144 8.68 7.33 13.43
C GLU A 144 10.05 7.00 14.03
N GLY A 145 10.07 6.70 15.33
CA GLY A 145 11.28 6.29 16.05
C GLY A 145 11.83 4.92 15.64
N GLU A 146 11.10 4.13 14.85
CA GLU A 146 11.59 2.87 14.28
C GLU A 146 12.38 3.08 12.98
N LEU A 147 12.36 4.29 12.39
CA LEU A 147 13.12 4.61 11.18
C LEU A 147 14.57 4.93 11.52
N GLU A 148 15.49 4.18 10.92
CA GLU A 148 16.93 4.42 11.02
C GLU A 148 17.44 5.09 9.74
N ARG A 149 18.00 6.29 9.85
CA ARG A 149 18.65 6.96 8.71
C ARG A 149 19.89 6.17 8.27
N VAL A 150 19.99 5.92 6.95
CA VAL A 150 21.12 5.20 6.32
C VAL A 150 22.22 6.16 5.89
#